data_AF-K3WH60-F1
#
_entry.id   AF-K3WH60-F1
#
_cell.length_a   1.000
_cell.length_b   1.000
_cell.length_c   1.000
_cell.angle_alpha   90.00
_cell.angle_beta   90.00
_cell.angle_gamma   90.00
#
_symmetry.space_group_name_H-M   'P 1'
#
loop_
_entity.id
_entity.type
_entity.pdbx_description
1 polymer ?
#
loop_
_entity_poly.entity_id
_entity_poly.type
_entity_poly.pdbx_seq_one_letter_code
_entity_poly.pdbx_strand_id
1 'polypeptide(L)'
;MATRAIAAALLLSANTVAAQTDAASNTTTTASALDDRVIAWLGNYLEDGETRLFVNDVKYIWGITIGSGLTGNWKSLPSVCGGRPSIQTRSTTLTPNGGCPEVYTSAGVSCTCLNGYSNTTEWEFNIKTRAADVTTFPLELNAGDVFDINSLMTIILPDNVTSIKIHSKDSQETALNVKPASTGWTGVVDQEIKLITTNAQTQIKTLELENIDLSSALDTGSYIPMSVVTMDLSYNKLVGGYNRIREGLCTGVTCPLKSINMTGNLLPAIQPNLFYLPNLRYLYVLCG
;
A
#
# COMPACT_ATOMS: atom_id res chain seq x y z
N MET A 1 11.70 -83.06 0.12
CA MET A 1 10.70 -82.03 -0.27
C MET A 1 10.59 -81.07 0.91
N ALA A 2 11.30 -79.93 0.86
CA ALA A 2 10.81 -78.64 0.31
C ALA A 2 9.89 -77.95 1.36
N THR A 3 10.07 -76.73 1.85
CA THR A 3 10.89 -75.56 1.48
C THR A 3 10.91 -74.58 2.67
N ARG A 4 11.92 -73.71 2.73
CA ARG A 4 12.07 -72.54 3.64
C ARG A 4 10.94 -71.50 3.47
N ALA A 5 10.69 -70.69 4.51
CA ALA A 5 10.37 -69.26 4.36
C ALA A 5 10.83 -68.44 5.58
N ILE A 6 11.40 -67.27 5.30
CA ILE A 6 11.96 -66.24 6.20
C ILE A 6 10.97 -65.06 6.22
N ALA A 7 10.76 -64.40 7.37
CA ALA A 7 10.45 -62.96 7.52
C ALA A 7 10.44 -62.62 9.03
N ALA A 8 11.47 -61.97 9.58
CA ALA A 8 11.78 -60.53 9.57
C ALA A 8 10.91 -59.72 10.55
N ALA A 9 11.56 -59.27 11.62
CA ALA A 9 11.01 -58.48 12.73
C ALA A 9 10.73 -57.02 12.32
N LEU A 10 9.64 -56.46 12.84
CA LEU A 10 9.40 -55.01 12.87
C LEU A 10 9.39 -54.53 14.33
N LEU A 11 10.26 -53.58 14.62
CA LEU A 11 10.33 -52.78 15.86
C LEU A 11 10.41 -51.30 15.44
N LEU A 12 10.02 -50.41 16.37
CA LEU A 12 10.06 -48.93 16.36
C LEU A 12 8.79 -48.26 15.80
N SER A 13 8.27 -47.16 16.33
CA SER A 13 8.47 -46.39 17.58
C SER A 13 7.37 -45.32 17.61
N ALA A 14 6.90 -44.94 18.80
CA ALA A 14 5.95 -43.84 18.98
C ALA A 14 6.64 -42.49 18.71
N ASN A 15 6.08 -41.66 17.81
CA ASN A 15 6.51 -40.27 17.62
C ASN A 15 5.62 -39.34 18.46
N THR A 16 6.26 -38.68 19.41
CA THR A 16 5.77 -37.50 20.12
C THR A 16 5.69 -36.30 19.16
N VAL A 17 4.54 -35.64 19.12
CA VAL A 17 4.37 -34.35 18.43
C VAL A 17 4.88 -33.26 19.38
N ALA A 18 6.08 -32.73 19.11
CA ALA A 18 6.57 -31.53 19.77
C ALA A 18 5.96 -30.29 19.09
N ALA A 19 5.28 -29.46 19.89
CA ALA A 19 4.78 -28.17 19.47
C ALA A 19 5.95 -27.23 19.16
N GLN A 20 6.01 -26.76 17.91
CA GLN A 20 6.98 -25.78 17.46
C GLN A 20 6.44 -24.38 17.81
N THR A 21 7.07 -23.75 18.80
CA THR A 21 6.89 -22.33 19.08
C THR A 21 7.86 -21.57 18.17
N ASP A 22 7.32 -20.88 17.16
CA ASP A 22 8.11 -20.01 16.29
C ASP A 22 8.53 -18.76 17.08
N ALA A 23 9.69 -18.86 17.73
CA ALA A 23 10.43 -17.69 18.19
C ALA A 23 11.02 -17.00 16.94
N ALA A 24 10.50 -15.80 16.64
CA ALA A 24 11.04 -14.92 15.62
C ALA A 24 12.55 -14.73 15.82
N SER A 25 13.34 -15.10 14.81
CA SER A 25 14.77 -14.82 14.75
C SER A 25 14.96 -13.32 14.58
N ASN A 26 15.20 -12.63 15.69
CA ASN A 26 15.66 -11.25 15.71
C ASN A 26 17.14 -11.24 15.30
N THR A 27 17.41 -11.24 13.99
CA THR A 27 18.73 -10.91 13.46
C THR A 27 18.91 -9.40 13.54
N THR A 28 19.62 -8.94 14.57
CA THR A 28 20.21 -7.60 14.66
C THR A 28 21.10 -7.37 13.44
N THR A 29 20.56 -6.71 12.42
CA THR A 29 21.31 -6.23 11.27
C THR A 29 21.93 -4.90 11.67
N THR A 30 23.17 -4.95 12.14
CA THR A 30 23.96 -3.73 12.38
C THR A 30 24.19 -3.01 11.04
N ALA A 31 24.17 -1.67 11.06
CA ALA A 31 24.36 -0.81 9.88
C ALA A 31 25.62 -1.14 9.06
N SER A 32 26.60 -1.84 9.64
CA SER A 32 27.83 -2.34 8.99
C SER A 32 27.60 -3.29 7.81
N ALA A 33 26.38 -3.84 7.65
CA ALA A 33 26.03 -4.71 6.53
C ALA A 33 25.33 -3.98 5.37
N LEU A 34 25.02 -2.69 5.47
CA LEU A 34 24.35 -1.92 4.41
C LEU A 34 25.37 -1.13 3.59
N ASP A 35 25.18 -1.04 2.27
CA ASP A 35 26.03 -0.19 1.45
C ASP A 35 25.61 1.28 1.47
N ASP A 36 26.54 2.16 1.08
CA ASP A 36 26.37 3.60 1.07
C ASP A 36 25.15 4.08 0.27
N ARG A 37 24.70 3.33 -0.74
CA ARG A 37 23.50 3.71 -1.51
C ARG A 37 22.23 3.48 -0.70
N VAL A 38 22.16 2.40 0.07
CA VAL A 38 21.02 2.14 0.97
C VAL A 38 21.01 3.16 2.11
N ILE A 39 22.18 3.53 2.63
CA ILE A 39 22.31 4.58 3.65
C ILE A 39 21.87 5.95 3.09
N ALA A 40 22.33 6.30 1.88
CA ALA A 40 21.92 7.53 1.21
C ALA A 40 20.41 7.53 0.91
N TRP A 41 19.82 6.38 0.55
CA TRP A 41 18.38 6.24 0.36
C TRP A 41 17.61 6.51 1.65
N LEU A 42 18.04 5.97 2.79
CA LEU A 42 17.39 6.20 4.10
C LEU A 42 17.30 7.69 4.45
N GLY A 43 18.26 8.50 3.99
CA GLY A 43 18.23 9.95 4.17
C GLY A 43 17.21 10.69 3.30
N ASN A 44 16.73 10.07 2.22
CA ASN A 44 15.95 10.72 1.16
C ASN A 44 14.56 10.11 0.93
N TYR A 45 14.24 8.97 1.53
CA TYR A 45 12.97 8.28 1.24
C TYR A 45 11.75 8.91 1.93
N LEU A 46 11.96 9.61 3.04
CA LEU A 46 10.99 10.46 3.72
C LEU A 46 11.59 11.85 3.93
N GLU A 47 10.80 12.88 3.66
CA GLU A 47 11.13 14.27 3.98
C GLU A 47 10.95 14.52 5.49
N ASP A 48 11.62 15.54 6.03
CA ASP A 48 11.40 15.92 7.42
C ASP A 48 9.97 16.43 7.63
N GLY A 49 9.28 15.93 8.67
CA GLY A 49 7.87 16.22 8.91
C GLY A 49 6.89 15.43 8.02
N GLU A 50 7.39 14.51 7.19
CA GLU A 50 6.53 13.62 6.41
C GLU A 50 6.00 12.47 7.26
N THR A 51 4.68 12.26 7.21
CA THR A 51 4.00 11.08 7.75
C THR A 51 3.28 10.38 6.62
N ARG A 52 3.81 9.21 6.24
CA ARG A 52 3.39 8.48 5.04
C ARG A 52 2.80 7.12 5.40
N LEU A 53 1.67 6.77 4.76
CA LEU A 53 1.14 5.41 4.78
C LEU A 53 1.96 4.52 3.82
N PHE A 54 2.51 3.43 4.37
CA PHE A 54 3.16 2.34 3.66
C PHE A 54 2.31 1.09 3.79
N VAL A 55 1.57 0.76 2.74
CA VAL A 55 0.68 -0.40 2.75
C VAL A 55 1.45 -1.72 2.59
N ASN A 56 2.64 -1.69 1.98
CA ASN A 56 3.48 -2.86 1.75
C ASN A 56 4.88 -2.64 2.32
N ASP A 57 5.60 -3.74 2.53
CA ASP A 57 7.04 -3.69 2.76
C ASP A 57 7.73 -2.98 1.58
N VAL A 58 8.60 -2.03 1.89
CA VAL A 58 9.41 -1.32 0.90
C VAL A 58 10.22 -2.30 0.04
N LYS A 59 10.67 -3.42 0.63
CA LYS A 59 11.37 -4.48 -0.09
C LYS A 59 10.50 -5.16 -1.14
N TYR A 60 9.24 -5.41 -0.79
CA TYR A 60 8.30 -6.03 -1.70
C TYR A 60 8.07 -5.12 -2.89
N ILE A 61 7.77 -3.84 -2.63
CA ILE A 61 7.58 -2.81 -3.65
C ILE A 61 8.77 -2.75 -4.59
N TRP A 62 9.98 -2.66 -4.07
CA TRP A 62 11.17 -2.55 -4.91
C TRP A 62 11.50 -3.79 -5.71
N GLY A 63 11.29 -4.97 -5.12
CA GLY A 63 11.49 -6.24 -5.80
C GLY A 63 10.69 -6.34 -7.09
N ILE A 64 9.47 -5.78 -7.10
CA ILE A 64 8.57 -5.81 -8.27
C ILE A 64 8.70 -4.56 -9.15
N THR A 65 8.97 -3.39 -8.58
CA THR A 65 8.93 -2.12 -9.31
C THR A 65 10.26 -1.75 -9.97
N ILE A 66 11.38 -2.09 -9.32
CA ILE A 66 12.73 -1.71 -9.77
C ILE A 66 13.58 -2.95 -10.08
N GLY A 67 13.32 -4.06 -9.40
CA GLY A 67 13.88 -5.37 -9.72
C GLY A 67 15.41 -5.38 -9.79
N SER A 68 15.95 -5.93 -10.88
CA SER A 68 17.40 -6.05 -11.14
C SER A 68 18.13 -4.72 -11.35
N GLY A 69 17.42 -3.59 -11.46
CA GLY A 69 18.03 -2.26 -11.58
C GLY A 69 18.62 -1.73 -10.27
N LEU A 70 18.28 -2.35 -9.12
CA LEU A 70 18.85 -2.00 -7.82
C LEU A 70 20.19 -2.70 -7.62
N THR A 71 21.25 -1.92 -7.55
CA THR A 71 22.63 -2.39 -7.29
C THR A 71 23.08 -2.21 -5.84
N GLY A 72 22.18 -1.81 -4.95
CA GLY A 72 22.41 -1.82 -3.51
C GLY A 72 21.92 -3.12 -2.86
N ASN A 73 22.39 -3.43 -1.66
CA ASN A 73 22.03 -4.58 -0.86
C ASN A 73 20.75 -4.37 -0.05
N TRP A 74 19.77 -3.66 -0.62
CA TRP A 74 18.48 -3.31 -0.01
C TRP A 74 17.72 -4.51 0.57
N LYS A 75 17.95 -5.72 0.06
CA LYS A 75 17.37 -6.97 0.60
C LYS A 75 17.78 -7.21 2.05
N SER A 76 18.93 -6.68 2.48
CA SER A 76 19.47 -6.75 3.84
C SER A 76 18.81 -5.79 4.82
N LEU A 77 18.01 -4.81 4.36
CA LEU A 77 17.21 -4.00 5.27
C LEU A 77 16.32 -4.91 6.13
N PRO A 78 15.96 -4.57 7.36
CA PRO A 78 14.88 -5.27 8.06
C PRO A 78 13.51 -4.83 7.51
N SER A 79 12.52 -5.73 7.56
CA SER A 79 11.14 -5.40 7.20
C SER A 79 10.48 -4.60 8.31
N VAL A 80 9.96 -3.42 7.99
CA VAL A 80 9.17 -2.61 8.93
C VAL A 80 7.88 -3.35 9.25
N CYS A 81 7.49 -3.42 10.53
CA CYS A 81 6.25 -4.06 11.00
C CYS A 81 6.06 -5.53 10.56
N GLY A 82 7.14 -6.25 10.25
CA GLY A 82 7.07 -7.60 9.69
C GLY A 82 6.45 -7.65 8.29
N GLY A 83 6.50 -6.53 7.55
CA GLY A 83 5.92 -6.38 6.21
C GLY A 83 4.43 -6.04 6.19
N ARG A 84 3.80 -5.86 7.35
CA ARG A 84 2.42 -5.38 7.49
C ARG A 84 2.31 -3.89 7.13
N PRO A 85 1.11 -3.39 6.80
CA PRO A 85 0.90 -1.96 6.62
C PRO A 85 1.39 -1.16 7.84
N SER A 86 1.97 0.00 7.58
CA SER A 86 2.59 0.85 8.60
C SER A 86 2.44 2.32 8.25
N ILE A 87 2.44 3.16 9.28
CA ILE A 87 2.63 4.61 9.14
C ILE A 87 4.07 4.89 9.53
N GLN A 88 4.80 5.56 8.64
CA GLN A 88 6.18 5.96 8.93
C GLN A 88 6.26 7.47 8.94
N THR A 89 6.81 8.01 10.02
CA THR A 89 7.01 9.44 10.19
C THR A 89 8.47 9.75 10.37
N ARG A 90 9.01 10.66 9.57
CA ARG A 90 10.34 11.22 9.81
C ARG A 90 10.22 12.56 10.53
N SER A 91 11.01 12.72 11.58
CA SER A 91 11.13 14.00 12.29
C SER A 91 12.56 14.20 12.78
N THR A 92 13.12 15.37 12.52
CA THR A 92 14.40 15.81 13.08
C THR A 92 14.26 16.40 14.48
N THR A 93 13.03 16.74 14.90
CA THR A 93 12.74 17.43 16.17
C THR A 93 12.11 16.53 17.23
N LEU A 94 11.46 15.45 16.81
CA LEU A 94 10.81 14.48 17.70
C LEU A 94 11.66 13.22 17.80
N THR A 95 11.79 12.70 19.02
CA THR A 95 12.45 11.41 19.23
C THR A 95 11.67 10.29 18.55
N PRO A 96 12.32 9.41 17.77
CA PRO A 96 11.67 8.25 17.19
C PRO A 96 10.96 7.39 18.24
N ASN A 97 9.78 6.86 17.92
CA ASN A 97 9.00 6.04 18.84
C ASN A 97 9.61 4.66 19.15
N GLY A 98 10.69 4.26 18.45
CA GLY A 98 11.33 2.96 18.59
C GLY A 98 10.58 1.80 17.94
N GLY A 99 9.49 2.06 17.20
CA GLY A 99 8.70 1.03 16.53
C GLY A 99 9.32 0.54 15.21
N CYS A 100 10.27 1.29 14.64
CA CYS A 100 11.02 0.82 13.49
C CYS A 100 12.20 -0.07 13.91
N PRO A 101 12.68 -0.95 13.01
CA PRO A 101 14.00 -1.52 13.17
C PRO A 101 15.10 -0.44 13.30
N GLU A 102 16.19 -0.79 13.98
CA GLU A 102 17.25 0.13 14.42
C GLU A 102 17.78 1.04 13.30
N VAL A 103 17.93 0.52 12.08
CA VAL A 103 18.43 1.30 10.94
C VAL A 103 17.52 2.49 10.57
N TYR A 104 16.20 2.31 10.64
CA TYR A 104 15.23 3.38 10.35
C TYR A 104 15.09 4.32 11.54
N THR A 105 15.09 3.77 12.76
CA THR A 105 15.11 4.56 14.01
C THR A 105 16.32 5.49 14.04
N SER A 106 17.49 5.01 13.63
CA SER A 106 18.73 5.80 13.51
C SER A 106 18.65 6.89 12.45
N ALA A 107 17.78 6.73 11.44
CA ALA A 107 17.48 7.74 10.43
C ALA A 107 16.40 8.77 10.87
N GLY A 108 15.97 8.72 12.13
CA GLY A 108 14.96 9.63 12.67
C GLY A 108 13.52 9.24 12.31
N VAL A 109 13.28 7.96 11.99
CA VAL A 109 11.96 7.48 11.57
C VAL A 109 11.25 6.78 12.73
N SER A 110 9.99 7.14 12.94
CA SER A 110 9.03 6.42 13.79
C SER A 110 8.15 5.53 12.93
N CYS A 111 7.85 4.32 13.40
CA CYS A 111 6.97 3.38 12.71
C CYS A 111 5.81 3.01 13.63
N THR A 112 4.60 3.14 13.11
CA THR A 112 3.37 2.66 13.74
C THR A 112 2.83 1.50 12.92
N CYS A 113 2.75 0.31 13.51
CA CYS A 113 2.26 -0.87 12.81
C CYS A 113 0.73 -0.92 12.80
N LEU A 114 0.15 -1.23 11.64
CA LEU A 114 -1.29 -1.37 11.49
C LEU A 114 -1.69 -2.84 11.59
N ASN A 115 -2.38 -3.18 12.68
CA ASN A 115 -2.90 -4.51 12.96
C ASN A 115 -4.25 -4.72 12.26
N GLY A 116 -4.63 -5.99 12.02
CA GLY A 116 -5.93 -6.34 11.45
C GLY A 116 -6.00 -6.45 9.91
N TYR A 117 -4.90 -6.18 9.20
CA TYR A 117 -4.86 -6.27 7.73
C TYR A 117 -4.31 -7.61 7.20
N SER A 118 -3.68 -8.41 8.04
CA SER A 118 -3.17 -9.74 7.67
C SER A 118 -4.31 -10.73 7.42
N ASN A 119 -4.21 -11.55 6.37
CA ASN A 119 -5.19 -12.58 5.99
C ASN A 119 -6.61 -12.05 5.72
N THR A 120 -6.76 -10.76 5.43
CA THR A 120 -8.02 -10.14 5.02
C THR A 120 -8.02 -9.85 3.53
N THR A 121 -9.20 -9.85 2.93
CA THR A 121 -9.41 -9.49 1.51
C THR A 121 -9.87 -8.06 1.32
N GLU A 122 -10.18 -7.37 2.43
CA GLU A 122 -10.75 -6.03 2.45
C GLU A 122 -9.92 -5.15 3.37
N TRP A 123 -9.38 -4.07 2.82
CA TRP A 123 -8.57 -3.11 3.54
C TRP A 123 -9.28 -1.77 3.61
N GLU A 124 -9.42 -1.21 4.81
CA GLU A 124 -10.00 0.12 5.02
C GLU A 124 -9.09 0.97 5.88
N PHE A 125 -8.64 2.10 5.33
CA PHE A 125 -7.78 3.07 6.00
C PHE A 125 -8.58 4.34 6.29
N ASN A 126 -8.77 4.65 7.57
CA ASN A 126 -9.39 5.91 7.99
C ASN A 126 -8.28 6.91 8.30
N ILE A 127 -8.22 7.99 7.52
CA ILE A 127 -7.15 8.97 7.59
C ILE A 127 -7.67 10.33 8.03
N LYS A 128 -6.77 11.20 8.49
CA LYS A 128 -7.00 12.64 8.60
C LYS A 128 -5.70 13.40 8.35
N THR A 129 -5.81 14.70 8.14
CA THR A 129 -4.68 15.59 7.93
C THR A 129 -3.78 15.57 9.15
N ARG A 130 -2.48 15.43 8.91
CA ARG A 130 -1.47 15.49 9.97
C ARG A 130 -1.55 16.80 10.75
N ALA A 131 -1.76 16.70 12.06
CA ALA A 131 -1.74 17.86 12.94
C ALA A 131 -0.33 18.48 13.04
N ALA A 132 -0.26 19.81 13.20
CA ALA A 132 1.01 20.52 13.29
C ALA A 132 1.72 20.32 14.64
N ASP A 133 0.97 19.98 15.68
CA ASP A 133 1.39 19.89 17.08
C ASP A 133 1.56 18.43 17.56
N VAL A 134 1.80 17.49 16.66
CA VAL A 134 2.08 16.09 17.03
C VAL A 134 3.35 16.01 17.86
N THR A 135 3.23 15.48 19.08
CA THR A 135 4.36 15.32 20.02
C THR A 135 4.85 13.88 20.16
N THR A 136 4.02 12.90 19.79
CA THR A 136 4.31 11.46 19.97
C THR A 136 3.64 10.64 18.88
N PHE A 137 4.23 9.48 18.56
CA PHE A 137 3.67 8.52 17.61
C PHE A 137 3.40 7.17 18.30
N PRO A 138 2.20 6.60 18.16
CA PRO A 138 1.91 5.28 18.74
C PRO A 138 2.76 4.19 18.09
N LEU A 139 3.02 3.10 18.81
CA LEU A 139 3.73 1.93 18.25
C LEU A 139 2.82 1.10 17.35
N GLU A 140 1.54 1.03 17.68
CA GLU A 140 0.55 0.23 16.97
C GLU A 140 -0.79 0.96 16.87
N LEU A 141 -1.53 0.65 15.82
CA LEU A 141 -2.94 0.99 15.61
C LEU A 141 -3.64 -0.24 15.03
N ASN A 142 -4.96 -0.28 15.12
CA ASN A 142 -5.78 -1.36 14.61
C ASN A 142 -6.57 -0.93 13.36
N ALA A 143 -7.01 -1.91 12.56
CA ALA A 143 -7.95 -1.68 11.49
C ALA A 143 -9.21 -0.97 12.03
N GLY A 144 -9.64 0.08 11.34
CA GLY A 144 -10.73 0.96 11.78
C GLY A 144 -10.26 2.22 12.53
N ASP A 145 -9.08 2.22 13.13
CA ASP A 145 -8.54 3.42 13.78
C ASP A 145 -8.30 4.55 12.77
N VAL A 146 -8.48 5.79 13.23
CA VAL A 146 -8.22 7.00 12.44
C VAL A 146 -6.79 7.46 12.70
N PHE A 147 -6.03 7.77 11.64
CA PHE A 147 -4.65 8.19 11.77
C PHE A 147 -4.23 9.31 10.83
N ASP A 148 -3.20 10.03 11.26
CA ASP A 148 -2.70 11.25 10.65
C ASP A 148 -1.72 10.91 9.53
N ILE A 149 -1.96 11.41 8.32
CA ILE A 149 -0.99 11.37 7.22
C ILE A 149 -0.99 12.68 6.44
N ASN A 150 0.12 12.95 5.77
CA ASN A 150 0.23 14.01 4.75
C ASN A 150 0.80 13.49 3.42
N SER A 151 1.20 12.22 3.38
CA SER A 151 1.69 11.55 2.18
C SER A 151 1.18 10.13 2.07
N LEU A 152 1.11 9.64 0.83
CA LEU A 152 0.80 8.26 0.50
C LEU A 152 1.89 7.73 -0.43
N MET A 153 2.44 6.56 -0.13
CA MET A 153 3.22 5.81 -1.12
C MET A 153 2.27 5.13 -2.11
N THR A 154 2.61 5.04 -3.40
CA THR A 154 1.91 4.17 -4.34
C THR A 154 1.61 2.81 -3.71
N ILE A 155 0.33 2.48 -3.61
CA ILE A 155 -0.13 1.24 -2.97
C ILE A 155 -0.03 0.11 -3.99
N ILE A 156 0.66 -0.97 -3.64
CA ILE A 156 0.70 -2.18 -4.46
C ILE A 156 -0.11 -3.25 -3.76
N LEU A 157 -1.32 -3.50 -4.26
CA LEU A 157 -2.21 -4.45 -3.60
C LEU A 157 -1.64 -5.88 -3.65
N PRO A 158 -1.64 -6.62 -2.52
CA PRO A 158 -1.38 -8.06 -2.52
C PRO A 158 -2.46 -8.84 -3.28
N ASP A 159 -2.09 -10.04 -3.75
CA ASP A 159 -2.90 -10.91 -4.60
C ASP A 159 -4.29 -11.23 -4.02
N ASN A 160 -4.38 -11.33 -2.70
CA ASN A 160 -5.60 -11.70 -1.98
C ASN A 160 -6.53 -10.50 -1.69
N VAL A 161 -6.07 -9.26 -1.86
CA VAL A 161 -6.88 -8.07 -1.59
C VAL A 161 -7.80 -7.78 -2.76
N THR A 162 -9.10 -7.77 -2.49
CA THR A 162 -10.16 -7.55 -3.48
C THR A 162 -10.91 -6.24 -3.27
N SER A 163 -10.75 -5.60 -2.10
CA SER A 163 -11.35 -4.32 -1.77
C SER A 163 -10.34 -3.45 -1.03
N ILE A 164 -10.20 -2.20 -1.46
CA ILE A 164 -9.48 -1.17 -0.71
C ILE A 164 -10.33 0.09 -0.57
N LYS A 165 -10.34 0.64 0.63
CA LYS A 165 -11.05 1.85 1.02
C LYS A 165 -10.09 2.81 1.70
N ILE A 166 -10.10 4.08 1.31
CA ILE A 166 -9.38 5.15 2.01
C ILE A 166 -10.37 6.29 2.23
N HIS A 167 -10.67 6.55 3.48
CA HIS A 167 -11.66 7.54 3.88
C HIS A 167 -10.99 8.62 4.72
N SER A 168 -11.02 9.87 4.26
CA SER A 168 -10.69 10.96 5.16
C SER A 168 -11.84 11.24 6.12
N LYS A 169 -11.49 11.40 7.39
CA LYS A 169 -12.39 11.83 8.47
C LYS A 169 -12.31 13.33 8.76
N ASP A 170 -11.55 14.08 7.96
CA ASP A 170 -11.55 15.54 8.05
C ASP A 170 -12.88 16.13 7.60
N SER A 171 -13.18 17.34 8.08
CA SER A 171 -14.37 18.09 7.62
C SER A 171 -14.22 18.65 6.19
N GLN A 172 -13.01 18.65 5.65
CA GLN A 172 -12.64 19.10 4.31
C GLN A 172 -11.76 18.02 3.68
N GLU A 173 -11.64 18.05 2.36
CA GLU A 173 -10.88 17.03 1.64
C GLU A 173 -9.39 17.08 2.01
N THR A 174 -8.84 15.92 2.37
CA THR A 174 -7.43 15.80 2.78
C THR A 174 -6.52 15.83 1.57
N ALA A 175 -5.61 16.81 1.53
CA ALA A 175 -4.54 16.85 0.54
C ALA A 175 -3.46 15.82 0.88
N LEU A 176 -3.16 14.92 -0.06
CA LEU A 176 -2.11 13.90 0.10
C LEU A 176 -1.01 14.11 -0.94
N ASN A 177 0.24 14.15 -0.48
CA ASN A 177 1.39 14.09 -1.37
C ASN A 177 1.63 12.63 -1.79
N VAL A 178 1.20 12.25 -2.99
CA VAL A 178 1.40 10.87 -3.49
C VAL A 178 2.82 10.71 -4.03
N LYS A 179 3.53 9.72 -3.49
CA LYS A 179 4.94 9.46 -3.78
C LYS A 179 5.06 8.17 -4.61
N PRO A 180 5.87 8.14 -5.67
CA PRO A 180 6.05 6.95 -6.49
C PRO A 180 6.74 5.83 -5.70
N ALA A 181 6.47 4.58 -6.07
CA ALA A 181 7.10 3.39 -5.48
C ALA A 181 8.65 3.40 -5.50
N SER A 182 9.26 4.17 -6.40
CA SER A 182 10.72 4.36 -6.49
C SER A 182 11.30 5.49 -5.63
N THR A 183 10.49 6.16 -4.81
CA THR A 183 10.92 7.32 -4.02
C THR A 183 12.19 7.06 -3.19
N GLY A 184 13.11 8.03 -3.22
CA GLY A 184 14.39 8.00 -2.54
C GLY A 184 15.52 7.34 -3.34
N TRP A 185 15.23 6.58 -4.40
CA TRP A 185 16.26 5.97 -5.24
C TRP A 185 16.73 6.93 -6.34
N THR A 186 18.01 7.28 -6.33
CA THR A 186 18.63 8.08 -7.39
C THR A 186 18.98 7.23 -8.61
N GLY A 187 18.78 7.76 -9.82
CA GLY A 187 19.17 7.11 -11.08
C GLY A 187 18.19 6.07 -11.62
N VAL A 188 16.98 5.99 -11.04
CA VAL A 188 15.84 5.29 -11.63
C VAL A 188 15.03 6.34 -12.40
N VAL A 189 14.54 5.98 -13.59
CA VAL A 189 13.64 6.85 -14.36
C VAL A 189 12.41 7.15 -13.50
N ASP A 190 11.97 8.41 -13.48
CA ASP A 190 10.74 8.81 -12.80
C ASP A 190 9.60 7.94 -13.31
N GLN A 191 9.12 7.04 -12.43
CA GLN A 191 7.97 6.24 -12.76
C GLN A 191 6.72 7.08 -12.59
N GLU A 192 5.73 6.80 -13.44
CA GLU A 192 4.39 7.35 -13.31
C GLU A 192 3.88 7.19 -11.88
N ILE A 193 3.49 8.31 -11.25
CA ILE A 193 2.88 8.28 -9.93
C ILE A 193 1.52 7.61 -10.07
N LYS A 194 1.32 6.51 -9.37
CA LYS A 194 0.02 5.83 -9.26
C LYS A 194 -0.43 5.87 -7.81
N LEU A 195 -1.71 6.13 -7.57
CA LEU A 195 -2.24 6.00 -6.22
C LEU A 195 -2.27 4.53 -5.81
N ILE A 196 -2.83 3.70 -6.69
CA ILE A 196 -2.99 2.26 -6.49
C ILE A 196 -2.57 1.53 -7.77
N THR A 197 -1.80 0.46 -7.60
CA THR A 197 -1.45 -0.48 -8.66
C THR A 197 -1.64 -1.91 -8.19
N THR A 198 -1.78 -2.81 -9.15
CA THR A 198 -1.90 -4.25 -8.94
C THR A 198 -0.71 -4.96 -9.57
N ASN A 199 -0.36 -6.14 -9.05
CA ASN A 199 0.44 -7.09 -9.83
C ASN A 199 -0.47 -7.88 -10.82
N ALA A 200 0.12 -8.80 -11.58
CA ALA A 200 -0.60 -9.57 -12.59
C ALA A 200 -1.67 -10.53 -12.00
N GLN A 201 -1.56 -10.86 -10.72
CA GLN A 201 -2.39 -11.83 -10.01
C GLN A 201 -3.54 -11.17 -9.25
N THR A 202 -3.39 -9.88 -8.89
CA THR A 202 -4.36 -9.18 -8.04
C THR A 202 -5.64 -8.85 -8.82
N GLN A 203 -6.76 -9.26 -8.26
CA GLN A 203 -8.09 -8.95 -8.79
C GLN A 203 -8.87 -8.06 -7.82
N ILE A 204 -8.47 -6.79 -7.74
CA ILE A 204 -9.27 -5.79 -7.04
C ILE A 204 -10.64 -5.64 -7.73
N LYS A 205 -11.70 -5.64 -6.93
CA LYS A 205 -13.08 -5.45 -7.38
C LYS A 205 -13.68 -4.16 -6.87
N THR A 206 -13.28 -3.73 -5.67
CA THR A 206 -13.82 -2.53 -5.04
C THR A 206 -12.69 -1.54 -4.73
N LEU A 207 -12.88 -0.30 -5.17
CA LEU A 207 -12.05 0.83 -4.80
C LEU A 207 -12.95 1.93 -4.25
N GLU A 208 -12.72 2.35 -3.01
CA GLU A 208 -13.40 3.51 -2.42
C GLU A 208 -12.35 4.52 -1.96
N LEU A 209 -12.42 5.73 -2.50
CA LEU A 209 -11.65 6.88 -2.07
C LEU A 209 -12.67 7.96 -1.77
N GLU A 210 -12.68 8.45 -0.54
CA GLU A 210 -13.67 9.44 -0.12
C GLU A 210 -12.99 10.57 0.63
N ASN A 211 -13.36 11.81 0.29
CA ASN A 211 -12.93 13.02 1.00
C ASN A 211 -11.40 13.27 0.92
N ILE A 212 -10.78 12.93 -0.22
CA ILE A 212 -9.35 13.09 -0.51
C ILE A 212 -9.20 14.05 -1.68
N ASP A 213 -8.29 15.03 -1.61
CA ASP A 213 -8.02 15.92 -2.74
C ASP A 213 -7.32 15.15 -3.87
N LEU A 214 -8.10 14.75 -4.89
CA LEU A 214 -7.64 14.06 -6.09
C LEU A 214 -7.64 14.98 -7.31
N SER A 215 -7.72 16.30 -7.11
CA SER A 215 -7.84 17.29 -8.19
C SER A 215 -6.71 17.18 -9.21
N SER A 216 -5.49 16.85 -8.79
CA SER A 216 -4.34 16.65 -9.68
C SER A 216 -4.06 15.18 -10.03
N ALA A 217 -4.73 14.23 -9.37
CA ALA A 217 -4.38 12.81 -9.49
C ALA A 217 -4.92 12.18 -10.78
N LEU A 218 -6.11 12.53 -11.22
CA LEU A 218 -6.75 11.82 -12.35
C LEU A 218 -6.51 12.44 -13.73
N ASP A 219 -5.81 13.57 -13.79
CA ASP A 219 -5.49 14.26 -15.04
C ASP A 219 -4.22 13.72 -15.72
N THR A 220 -3.30 13.10 -14.95
CA THR A 220 -1.93 12.83 -15.43
C THR A 220 -1.53 11.36 -15.58
N GLY A 221 -2.40 10.37 -15.29
CA GLY A 221 -1.95 8.96 -15.36
C GLY A 221 -3.00 7.84 -15.15
N SER A 222 -2.49 6.61 -15.04
CA SER A 222 -3.24 5.35 -14.81
C SER A 222 -3.30 5.02 -13.32
N TYR A 223 -4.17 5.71 -12.59
CA TYR A 223 -4.22 5.66 -11.11
C TYR A 223 -5.05 4.51 -10.54
N ILE A 224 -5.82 3.82 -11.36
CA ILE A 224 -6.79 2.83 -10.92
C ILE A 224 -6.66 1.52 -11.73
N PRO A 225 -6.62 0.35 -11.07
CA PRO A 225 -6.54 -0.94 -11.75
C PRO A 225 -7.76 -1.26 -12.62
N MET A 226 -7.53 -1.91 -13.76
CA MET A 226 -8.58 -2.28 -14.74
C MET A 226 -9.58 -3.32 -14.24
N SER A 227 -9.30 -4.04 -13.13
CA SER A 227 -10.17 -5.10 -12.60
C SER A 227 -11.33 -4.58 -11.76
N VAL A 228 -11.35 -3.28 -11.42
CA VAL A 228 -12.36 -2.67 -10.55
C VAL A 228 -13.77 -2.78 -11.14
N VAL A 229 -14.70 -3.29 -10.33
CA VAL A 229 -16.12 -3.47 -10.62
C VAL A 229 -16.98 -2.39 -9.97
N THR A 230 -16.63 -2.00 -8.74
CA THR A 230 -17.31 -0.97 -7.97
C THR A 230 -16.30 0.10 -7.57
N MET A 231 -16.61 1.34 -7.89
CA MET A 231 -15.76 2.47 -7.62
C MET A 231 -16.53 3.57 -6.92
N ASP A 232 -16.04 4.02 -5.77
CA ASP A 232 -16.47 5.24 -5.12
C ASP A 232 -15.33 6.25 -5.14
N LEU A 233 -15.57 7.40 -5.77
CA LEU A 233 -14.69 8.56 -5.83
C LEU A 233 -15.43 9.82 -5.36
N SER A 234 -16.41 9.67 -4.47
CA SER A 234 -17.18 10.81 -3.98
C SER A 234 -16.34 11.76 -3.10
N TYR A 235 -16.72 13.03 -3.13
CA TYR A 235 -16.11 14.10 -2.31
C TYR A 235 -14.59 14.25 -2.49
N ASN A 236 -14.03 14.10 -3.69
CA ASN A 236 -12.57 14.10 -3.89
C ASN A 236 -12.02 15.31 -4.65
N LYS A 237 -12.75 16.44 -4.71
CA LYS A 237 -12.42 17.62 -5.52
C LYS A 237 -12.04 17.30 -6.97
N LEU A 238 -12.67 16.28 -7.55
CA LEU A 238 -12.41 15.94 -8.94
C LEU A 238 -12.84 17.11 -9.85
N VAL A 239 -11.89 17.66 -10.62
CA VAL A 239 -12.04 18.74 -11.62
C VAL A 239 -11.86 18.24 -13.07
N GLY A 240 -12.56 18.85 -14.01
CA GLY A 240 -12.30 18.64 -15.45
C GLY A 240 -13.05 17.49 -16.10
N GLY A 241 -12.49 16.99 -17.21
CA GLY A 241 -13.20 16.20 -18.22
C GLY A 241 -13.11 14.68 -18.06
N TYR A 242 -12.30 14.13 -17.15
CA TYR A 242 -12.22 12.70 -16.84
C TYR A 242 -12.28 11.70 -18.02
N ASN A 243 -11.78 12.08 -19.19
CA ASN A 243 -11.82 11.27 -20.41
C ASN A 243 -11.16 9.90 -20.21
N ARG A 244 -10.27 9.81 -19.22
CA ARG A 244 -9.48 8.64 -18.87
C ARG A 244 -10.17 7.63 -17.94
N ILE A 245 -11.35 7.90 -17.39
CA ILE A 245 -12.12 6.84 -16.69
C ILE A 245 -12.37 5.69 -17.67
N ARG A 246 -12.64 6.00 -18.95
CA ARG A 246 -12.72 4.98 -20.00
C ARG A 246 -11.34 4.43 -20.38
N GLU A 247 -10.36 5.29 -20.65
CA GLU A 247 -9.04 4.84 -21.17
C GLU A 247 -8.22 4.01 -20.16
N GLY A 248 -8.38 4.28 -18.86
CA GLY A 248 -7.66 3.60 -17.77
C GLY A 248 -8.39 2.38 -17.20
N LEU A 249 -9.72 2.32 -17.28
CA LEU A 249 -10.51 1.20 -16.71
C LEU A 249 -11.05 0.23 -17.75
N CYS A 250 -11.09 0.64 -19.02
CA CYS A 250 -11.75 -0.12 -20.07
C CYS A 250 -10.88 -0.14 -21.32
N THR A 251 -10.24 -1.28 -21.56
CA THR A 251 -9.64 -1.56 -22.89
C THR A 251 -10.74 -2.11 -23.78
N GLY A 252 -10.69 -1.86 -25.10
CA GLY A 252 -11.81 -2.06 -26.05
C GLY A 252 -12.48 -3.46 -26.11
N VAL A 253 -12.07 -4.42 -25.27
CA VAL A 253 -12.64 -5.77 -25.17
C VAL A 253 -13.18 -6.08 -23.76
N THR A 254 -12.71 -5.43 -22.69
CA THR A 254 -13.15 -5.69 -21.30
C THR A 254 -13.28 -4.41 -20.49
N CYS A 255 -14.43 -4.26 -19.83
CA CYS A 255 -14.76 -3.12 -18.99
C CYS A 255 -15.59 -3.62 -17.80
N PRO A 256 -14.97 -4.09 -16.71
CA PRO A 256 -15.68 -4.79 -15.63
C PRO A 256 -16.49 -3.85 -14.73
N LEU A 257 -16.28 -2.54 -14.84
CA LEU A 257 -16.95 -1.52 -14.04
C LEU A 257 -18.48 -1.59 -14.19
N LYS A 258 -19.17 -1.77 -13.06
CA LYS A 258 -20.63 -1.84 -12.93
C LYS A 258 -21.21 -0.69 -12.13
N SER A 259 -20.44 -0.11 -11.22
CA SER A 259 -20.89 0.99 -10.38
C SER A 259 -19.81 2.04 -10.25
N ILE A 260 -20.16 3.29 -10.46
CA ILE A 260 -19.29 4.43 -10.16
C ILE A 260 -20.06 5.52 -9.41
N ASN A 261 -19.52 5.96 -8.28
CA ASN A 261 -19.98 7.11 -7.54
C ASN A 261 -18.95 8.25 -7.67
N MET A 262 -19.38 9.39 -8.17
CA MET A 262 -18.59 10.62 -8.32
C MET A 262 -19.34 11.83 -7.74
N THR A 263 -20.27 11.61 -6.82
CA THR A 263 -21.01 12.69 -6.15
C THR A 263 -20.08 13.59 -5.32
N GLY A 264 -20.46 14.84 -5.08
CA GLY A 264 -19.66 15.75 -4.24
C GLY A 264 -18.33 16.21 -4.86
N ASN A 265 -18.20 16.13 -6.19
CA ASN A 265 -17.01 16.59 -6.92
C ASN A 265 -17.26 17.91 -7.66
N LEU A 266 -16.21 18.49 -8.25
CA LEU A 266 -16.23 19.76 -8.98
C LEU A 266 -16.29 19.53 -10.50
N LEU A 267 -17.17 18.63 -10.92
CA LEU A 267 -17.31 18.22 -12.33
C LEU A 267 -18.09 19.28 -13.11
N PRO A 268 -17.48 19.93 -14.14
CA PRO A 268 -18.19 20.96 -14.93
C PRO A 268 -19.32 20.39 -15.79
N ALA A 269 -19.26 19.09 -16.10
CA ALA A 269 -20.29 18.36 -16.84
C ALA A 269 -20.12 16.85 -16.66
N ILE A 270 -21.21 16.11 -16.89
CA ILE A 270 -21.17 14.65 -17.02
C ILE A 270 -20.46 14.28 -18.32
N GLN A 271 -19.49 13.38 -18.22
CA GLN A 271 -18.68 12.98 -19.35
C GLN A 271 -19.41 11.98 -20.25
N PRO A 272 -19.56 12.25 -21.57
CA PRO A 272 -20.24 11.34 -22.49
C PRO A 272 -19.66 9.92 -22.47
N ASN A 273 -18.35 9.80 -22.23
CA ASN A 273 -17.64 8.53 -22.14
C ASN A 273 -18.16 7.57 -21.05
N LEU A 274 -18.80 8.08 -20.00
CA LEU A 274 -19.40 7.25 -18.96
C LEU A 274 -20.61 6.45 -19.47
N PHE A 275 -21.35 6.99 -20.44
CA PHE A 275 -22.51 6.31 -21.05
C PHE A 275 -22.11 5.22 -22.06
N TYR A 276 -20.83 5.15 -22.45
CA TYR A 276 -20.31 4.12 -23.34
C TYR A 276 -19.68 2.94 -22.58
N LEU A 277 -19.82 2.88 -21.26
CA LEU A 277 -19.34 1.78 -20.43
C LEU A 277 -20.34 0.61 -20.49
N PRO A 278 -20.04 -0.49 -21.20
CA PRO A 278 -21.04 -1.51 -21.58
C PRO A 278 -21.63 -2.29 -20.40
N ASN A 279 -20.93 -2.33 -19.26
CA ASN A 279 -21.37 -3.05 -18.07
C ASN A 279 -21.84 -2.12 -16.94
N LEU A 280 -21.83 -0.81 -17.13
CA LEU A 280 -22.22 0.16 -16.11
C LEU A 280 -23.73 0.03 -15.83
N ARG A 281 -24.07 -0.12 -14.54
CA ARG A 281 -25.44 -0.27 -14.05
C ARG A 281 -25.84 0.88 -13.13
N TYR A 282 -24.89 1.40 -12.38
CA TYR A 282 -25.11 2.46 -11.41
C TYR A 282 -24.12 3.59 -11.66
N LEU A 283 -24.66 4.79 -11.85
CA LEU A 283 -23.92 6.02 -12.06
C LEU A 283 -24.46 7.06 -11.09
N TYR A 284 -23.65 7.46 -10.11
CA TYR A 284 -24.00 8.52 -9.17
C TYR A 284 -23.14 9.74 -9.46
N VAL A 285 -23.77 10.82 -9.90
CA VAL A 285 -23.10 12.08 -10.23
C VAL A 285 -23.97 13.22 -9.76
N LEU A 286 -23.34 14.23 -9.16
CA LEU A 286 -23.96 15.52 -8.90
C LEU A 286 -23.05 16.55 -9.54
N CYS A 287 -23.56 17.28 -10.54
CA CYS A 287 -22.85 18.40 -11.13
C CYS A 287 -23.13 19.65 -10.31
N GLY A 288 -22.06 20.35 -9.93
CA GLY A 288 -22.10 21.66 -9.29
C GLY A 288 -22.07 22.79 -10.31
#